data_AF-A0ABD4XQX4-F1
#
_entry.id   AF-A0ABD4XQX4-F1
#
_cell.length_a   1.000
_cell.length_b   1.000
_cell.length_c   1.000
_cell.angle_alpha   90.00
_cell.angle_beta   90.00
_cell.angle_gamma   90.00
#
_symmetry.space_group_name_H-M   'P 1'
#
loop_
_entity.id
_entity.type
_entity.pdbx_description
1 polymer ?
#
loop_
_entity_poly.entity_id
_entity_poly.type
_entity_poly.pdbx_seq_one_letter_code
_entity_poly.pdbx_strand_id
1 'polypeptide(L)'
;MVKGDPWNPDSVLSSATSPILLLRGSPDLYSALSDEEAHQASKMLPNGRVTQWDDVGHGMHTPQPERFVKQVTDFFAEVIESN
;
A
#
# COMPACT_ATOMS: atom_id res chain seq x y z
N MET A 1 7.11 20.38 23.27
CA MET A 1 6.73 19.45 22.18
C MET A 1 6.10 18.25 22.84
N VAL A 2 4.82 17.97 22.58
CA VAL A 2 4.12 16.81 23.16
C VAL A 2 4.73 15.56 22.53
N LYS A 3 5.33 14.69 23.35
CA LYS A 3 5.68 13.32 22.95
C LYS A 3 4.35 12.60 22.69
N GLY A 4 3.95 12.49 21.43
CA GLY A 4 2.94 11.51 21.05
C GLY A 4 3.45 10.11 21.32
N ASP A 5 2.54 9.16 21.53
CA ASP A 5 2.90 7.75 21.60
C ASP A 5 3.77 7.37 20.38
N PRO A 6 4.77 6.49 20.55
CA PRO A 6 5.56 6.02 19.42
C PRO A 6 4.64 5.28 18.46
N TRP A 7 4.34 5.90 17.31
CA TRP A 7 3.56 5.28 16.25
C TRP A 7 4.29 4.02 15.76
N ASN A 8 3.60 2.88 15.80
CA ASN A 8 4.11 1.58 15.34
C ASN A 8 3.27 1.09 14.15
N PRO A 9 3.81 1.08 12.91
CA PRO A 9 3.07 0.66 11.73
C PRO A 9 2.54 -0.77 11.84
N ASP A 10 3.31 -1.69 12.43
CA ASP A 10 2.96 -3.11 12.49
C ASP A 10 1.71 -3.34 13.33
N SER A 11 1.60 -2.61 14.45
CA SER A 11 0.41 -2.66 15.32
C SER A 11 -0.82 -2.08 14.62
N VAL A 12 -0.65 -1.05 13.79
CA VAL A 12 -1.75 -0.44 13.03
C VAL A 12 -2.21 -1.38 11.93
N LEU A 13 -1.28 -1.92 11.14
CA LEU A 13 -1.60 -2.84 10.04
C LEU A 13 -2.26 -4.12 10.55
N SER A 14 -1.73 -4.72 11.63
CA SER A 14 -2.28 -5.96 12.20
C SER A 14 -3.66 -5.80 12.84
N SER A 15 -4.07 -4.58 13.19
CA SER A 15 -5.39 -4.30 13.77
C SER A 15 -6.43 -3.84 12.74
N ALA A 16 -6.02 -3.61 11.49
CA ALA A 16 -6.92 -3.14 10.45
C ALA A 16 -7.89 -4.24 10.01
N THR A 17 -9.19 -3.95 10.04
CA THR A 17 -10.26 -4.88 9.64
C THR A 17 -10.86 -4.57 8.27
N SER A 18 -10.58 -3.38 7.73
CA SER A 18 -11.05 -2.98 6.40
C SER A 18 -10.22 -3.65 5.30
N PRO A 19 -10.78 -3.85 4.09
CA PRO A 19 -9.99 -4.21 2.91
C PRO A 19 -8.88 -3.17 2.68
N ILE A 20 -7.68 -3.63 2.34
CA ILE A 20 -6.50 -2.78 2.14
C ILE A 20 -5.86 -3.03 0.78
N LEU A 21 -5.47 -1.97 0.09
CA LEU A 21 -4.59 -2.03 -1.08
C LEU A 21 -3.22 -1.45 -0.69
N LEU A 22 -2.18 -2.29 -0.70
CA LEU A 22 -0.79 -1.87 -0.62
C LEU A 22 -0.24 -1.76 -2.05
N LEU A 23 -0.20 -0.54 -2.57
CA LEU A 23 0.39 -0.22 -3.86
C LEU A 23 1.79 0.36 -3.68
N ARG A 24 2.78 -0.23 -4.36
CA ARG A 24 4.20 0.11 -4.19
C ARG A 24 4.91 0.21 -5.55
N GLY A 25 5.85 1.15 -5.64
CA GLY A 25 6.79 1.25 -6.76
C GLY A 25 8.08 0.45 -6.53
N SER A 26 9.03 0.53 -7.47
CA SER A 26 10.32 -0.13 -7.39
C SER A 26 11.25 0.48 -6.33
N PRO A 27 11.88 -0.32 -5.44
CA PRO A 27 12.91 0.17 -4.53
C PRO A 27 14.11 0.75 -5.26
N ASP A 28 14.47 0.22 -6.43
CA ASP A 28 15.57 0.72 -7.27
C ASP A 28 15.29 2.11 -7.83
N LEU A 29 14.01 2.50 -7.88
CA LEU A 29 13.53 3.83 -8.27
C LEU A 29 13.14 4.67 -7.06
N TYR A 30 13.70 4.40 -5.88
CA TYR A 30 13.47 5.14 -4.63
C TYR A 30 12.00 5.08 -4.17
N SER A 31 11.34 3.92 -4.25
CA SER A 31 10.03 3.76 -3.61
C SER A 31 10.09 3.91 -2.08
N ALA A 32 8.93 4.13 -1.46
CA ALA A 32 8.84 4.36 -0.01
C ALA A 32 9.24 3.15 0.85
N LEU A 33 9.01 1.93 0.36
CA LEU A 33 9.24 0.71 1.09
C LEU A 33 10.31 -0.11 0.38
N SER A 34 11.13 -0.81 1.15
CA SER A 34 11.99 -1.90 0.69
C SER A 34 11.20 -3.19 0.47
N ASP A 35 11.83 -4.19 -0.14
CA ASP A 35 11.20 -5.50 -0.38
C ASP A 35 10.88 -6.21 0.93
N GLU A 36 11.77 -6.08 1.92
CA GLU A 36 11.56 -6.64 3.25
C GLU A 36 10.36 -5.97 3.94
N GLU A 37 10.27 -4.64 3.93
CA GLU A 37 9.14 -3.92 4.54
C GLU A 37 7.81 -4.25 3.85
N ALA A 38 7.78 -4.33 2.52
CA ALA A 38 6.59 -4.73 1.77
C ALA A 38 6.19 -6.18 2.07
N HIS A 39 7.18 -7.08 2.19
CA HIS A 39 6.94 -8.47 2.57
C HIS A 39 6.39 -8.58 3.99
N GLN A 40 6.93 -7.85 4.96
CA GLN A 40 6.40 -7.82 6.33
C GLN A 40 4.98 -7.26 6.38
N ALA A 41 4.72 -6.13 5.72
CA ALA A 41 3.39 -5.57 5.63
C ALA A 41 2.38 -6.56 5.03
N SER A 42 2.76 -7.31 3.98
CA SER A 42 1.87 -8.30 3.34
C SER A 42 1.38 -9.39 4.30
N LYS A 43 2.20 -9.79 5.29
CA LYS A 43 1.83 -10.80 6.29
C LYS A 43 0.76 -10.29 7.27
N MET A 44 0.69 -8.98 7.47
CA MET A 44 -0.25 -8.32 8.38
C MET A 44 -1.57 -7.94 7.70
N LEU A 45 -1.68 -8.19 6.39
CA LEU A 45 -2.82 -7.81 5.56
C LEU A 45 -3.56 -9.05 5.02
N PRO A 46 -4.21 -9.86 5.89
CA PRO A 46 -4.82 -11.13 5.47
C PRO A 46 -5.94 -10.98 4.43
N ASN A 47 -6.61 -9.81 4.41
CA ASN A 47 -7.61 -9.42 3.41
C ASN A 47 -7.12 -8.28 2.51
N GLY A 48 -5.81 -8.03 2.48
CA GLY A 48 -5.23 -6.97 1.69
C GLY A 48 -4.66 -7.46 0.37
N ARG A 49 -4.68 -6.59 -0.63
CA ARG A 49 -4.06 -6.79 -1.92
C ARG A 49 -2.74 -6.06 -1.95
N VAL A 50 -1.67 -6.75 -2.34
CA VAL A 50 -0.35 -6.14 -2.55
C VAL A 50 -0.08 -6.07 -4.05
N THR A 51 0.36 -4.91 -4.53
CA THR A 51 0.72 -4.71 -5.94
C THR A 51 2.00 -3.90 -6.04
N GLN A 52 2.95 -4.40 -6.84
CA GLN A 52 4.22 -3.74 -7.10
C GLN A 52 4.33 -3.34 -8.58
N TRP A 53 4.83 -2.14 -8.86
CA TRP A 53 5.18 -1.68 -10.19
C TRP A 53 6.68 -1.43 -10.27
N ASP A 54 7.37 -2.17 -11.14
CA ASP A 54 8.83 -2.14 -11.23
C ASP A 54 9.38 -0.92 -12.01
N ASP A 55 8.51 -0.17 -12.67
CA ASP A 55 8.83 0.90 -13.62
C ASP A 55 8.61 2.33 -13.07
N VAL A 56 8.27 2.46 -11.78
CA VAL A 56 8.05 3.76 -11.11
C VAL A 56 8.57 3.77 -9.67
N GLY A 57 8.90 4.97 -9.15
CA GLY A 57 9.35 5.18 -7.78
C GLY A 57 8.25 5.64 -6.80
N HIS A 58 8.65 6.38 -5.76
CA HIS A 58 7.74 6.93 -4.73
C HIS A 58 6.54 7.72 -5.30
N GLY A 59 6.81 8.58 -6.27
CA GLY A 59 5.80 9.47 -6.86
C GLY A 59 4.92 8.82 -7.93
N MET A 60 4.68 7.50 -7.90
CA MET A 60 4.09 6.70 -9.00
C MET A 60 2.81 7.25 -9.65
N HIS A 61 2.00 8.00 -8.91
CA HIS A 61 0.77 8.64 -9.40
C HIS A 61 1.03 9.81 -10.36
N THR A 62 2.22 10.42 -10.35
CA THR A 62 2.60 11.51 -11.26
C THR A 62 3.03 11.02 -12.65
N PRO A 63 3.97 10.07 -12.80
CA PRO A 63 4.38 9.57 -14.12
C PRO A 63 3.36 8.59 -14.73
N GLN A 64 2.50 7.95 -13.93
CA GLN A 64 1.52 6.97 -14.42
C GLN A 64 0.12 7.21 -13.81
N PRO A 65 -0.49 8.40 -14.04
CA PRO A 65 -1.74 8.78 -13.40
C PRO A 65 -2.91 7.85 -13.78
N GLU A 66 -3.01 7.47 -15.04
CA GLU A 66 -4.11 6.61 -15.53
C GLU A 66 -4.06 5.21 -14.91
N ARG A 67 -2.88 4.59 -14.85
CA ARG A 67 -2.67 3.29 -14.22
C ARG A 67 -2.98 3.35 -12.72
N PHE A 68 -2.64 4.46 -12.07
CA PHE A 68 -2.87 4.67 -10.64
C PHE A 68 -4.35 4.81 -10.33
N VAL A 69 -5.03 5.71 -11.06
CA VAL A 69 -6.47 5.90 -10.93
C VAL A 69 -7.18 4.58 -11.17
N LYS A 70 -6.84 3.86 -12.25
CA LYS A 70 -7.45 2.58 -12.57
C LYS A 70 -7.32 1.58 -11.41
N GLN A 71 -6.11 1.40 -10.86
CA GLN A 71 -5.93 0.41 -9.79
C GLN A 71 -6.70 0.77 -8.52
N VAL A 72 -6.71 2.04 -8.15
CA VAL A 72 -7.47 2.50 -6.97
C VAL A 72 -8.97 2.33 -7.20
N THR A 73 -9.49 2.66 -8.39
CA THR A 73 -10.92 2.50 -8.70
C THR A 73 -11.34 1.05 -8.82
N ASP A 74 -10.51 0.19 -9.42
CA ASP A 74 -10.78 -1.26 -9.52
C ASP A 74 -10.90 -1.86 -8.11
N PHE A 75 -9.96 -1.52 -7.22
CA PHE A 75 -10.01 -1.98 -5.83
C PHE A 75 -11.28 -1.51 -5.11
N PHE A 76 -11.69 -0.25 -5.29
CA PHE A 76 -12.94 0.24 -4.70
C PHE A 76 -14.17 -0.49 -5.24
N ALA A 77 -14.23 -0.74 -6.56
CA ALA A 77 -15.32 -1.49 -7.16
C ALA A 77 -15.41 -2.91 -6.59
N GLU A 78 -14.27 -3.62 -6.53
CA GLU A 78 -14.16 -4.95 -5.92
C GLU A 78 -14.69 -4.96 -4.47
N VAL A 79 -14.30 -3.97 -3.66
CA VAL A 79 -14.73 -3.87 -2.26
C VAL A 79 -16.22 -3.56 -2.13
N ILE A 80 -16.78 -2.71 -3.01
CA ILE A 80 -18.20 -2.35 -2.97
C ILE A 80 -19.08 -3.51 -3.44
N GLU A 81 -18.67 -4.22 -4.49
CA GLU A 81 -19.42 -5.35 -5.06
C GLU A 81 -19.36 -6.62 -4.19
N SER A 82 -18.38 -6.73 -3.29
CA SER A 82 -18.21 -7.87 -2.37
C SER A 82 -19.02 -7.74 -1.07
N ASN A 83 -19.76 -6.65 -0.87
CA ASN A 83 -20.65 -6.40 0.28
C ASN A 83 -22.12 -6.52 -0.12
#